data_AF-A0A9D8FP80-F1
#
_entry.id   AF-A0A9D8FP80-F1
#
_cell.length_a   1.000
_cell.length_b   1.000
_cell.length_c   1.000
_cell.angle_alpha   90.00
_cell.angle_beta   90.00
_cell.angle_gamma   90.00
#
_symmetry.space_group_name_H-M   'P 1'
#
loop_
_entity.id
_entity.type
_entity.pdbx_description
1 polymer ?
#
loop_
_entity_poly.entity_id
_entity_poly.type
_entity_poly.pdbx_seq_one_letter_code
_entity_poly.pdbx_strand_id
1 'polypeptide(L)'
;WQNNKMLYDGDSENPRNLQINSVENYINYHLISLLEKIRKTPEAKPLKAIILGCTHYPFYTETFQHKLAKLYDYQENGKYIYRPFMAENIELVDPAINTAKELYQYLSETKLFNESDLCKSEFYISVPNKQNSGIELDSFGNFTYDYKYGRKAGQTAQYVKRVPISRENISDGVIERLSVKVPLIFEMMKKFNWDNSKTDFLKEEEKL
;
A
#
# COMPACT_ATOMS: atom_id res chain seq x y z
N TRP A 1 4.26 17.69 13.58
CA TRP A 1 5.50 17.64 14.38
C TRP A 1 5.61 16.38 15.21
N GLN A 2 4.63 16.09 16.08
CA GLN A 2 4.68 14.92 16.96
C GLN A 2 4.81 13.58 16.20
N ASN A 3 5.56 12.65 16.80
CA ASN A 3 5.79 11.28 16.34
C ASN A 3 6.34 11.15 14.91
N ASN A 4 7.20 12.09 14.48
CA ASN A 4 7.85 12.10 13.16
C ASN A 4 6.86 12.05 11.97
N LYS A 5 5.59 12.47 12.15
CA LYS A 5 4.59 12.50 11.08
C LYS A 5 4.82 13.60 10.03
N MET A 6 5.60 14.62 10.40
CA MET A 6 6.11 15.69 9.54
C MET A 6 7.58 15.88 9.90
N LEU A 7 8.47 15.86 8.91
CA LEU A 7 9.89 16.11 9.06
C LEU A 7 10.19 17.53 8.59
N TYR A 8 11.22 18.14 9.18
CA TYR A 8 11.66 19.48 8.82
C TYR A 8 13.16 19.64 9.02
N ASP A 9 13.70 20.65 8.35
CA ASP A 9 15.07 21.12 8.53
C ASP A 9 15.05 22.56 9.08
N GLY A 10 15.92 22.84 10.05
CA GLY A 10 15.99 24.13 10.75
C GLY A 10 15.05 24.25 11.96
N ASP A 11 14.44 25.43 12.12
CA ASP A 11 13.53 25.75 13.22
C ASP A 11 12.13 25.18 12.96
N SER A 12 11.45 24.61 13.97
CA SER A 12 10.08 24.11 13.83
C SER A 12 9.05 25.19 13.58
N GLU A 13 9.28 26.42 14.06
CA GLU A 13 8.39 27.56 13.84
C GLU A 13 8.60 28.19 12.46
N ASN A 14 9.80 28.04 11.89
CA ASN A 14 10.15 28.52 10.56
C ASN A 14 11.03 27.51 9.80
N PRO A 15 10.46 26.37 9.40
CA PRO A 15 11.21 25.28 8.78
C PRO A 15 11.69 25.69 7.39
N ARG A 16 12.97 25.43 7.09
CA ARG A 16 13.52 25.68 5.75
C ARG A 16 12.97 24.70 4.73
N ASN A 17 12.81 23.44 5.15
CA ASN A 17 12.22 22.37 4.37
C ASN A 17 11.18 21.64 5.20
N LEU A 18 10.10 21.20 4.54
CA LEU A 18 9.04 20.41 5.13
C LEU A 18 8.82 19.14 4.31
N GLN A 19 8.71 18.00 4.97
CA GLN A 19 8.43 16.72 4.33
C GLN A 19 7.34 15.96 5.09
N ILE A 20 6.36 15.46 4.35
CA ILE A 20 5.33 14.59 4.89
C ILE A 20 5.93 13.20 5.14
N ASN A 21 5.72 12.66 6.34
CA ASN A 21 6.27 11.37 6.73
C ASN A 21 5.22 10.48 7.43
N SER A 22 3.94 10.63 7.04
CA SER A 22 2.89 9.69 7.45
C SER A 22 1.82 9.55 6.37
N VAL A 23 1.28 8.34 6.23
CA VAL A 23 0.21 8.02 5.27
C VAL A 23 -1.01 8.91 5.51
N GLU A 24 -1.39 9.11 6.77
CA GLU A 24 -2.49 10.00 7.17
C GLU A 24 -2.29 11.43 6.65
N ASN A 25 -1.09 12.00 6.78
CA ASN A 25 -0.81 13.34 6.27
C ASN A 25 -0.76 13.40 4.74
N TYR A 26 -0.30 12.35 4.07
CA TYR A 26 -0.40 12.25 2.62
C TYR A 26 -1.87 12.23 2.17
N ILE A 27 -2.72 11.43 2.83
CA ILE A 27 -4.17 11.41 2.56
C ILE A 27 -4.76 12.81 2.76
N ASN A 28 -4.44 13.47 3.89
CA ASN A 28 -4.91 14.82 4.17
C ASN A 28 -4.51 15.82 3.08
N TYR A 29 -3.23 15.85 2.72
CA TYR A 29 -2.68 16.74 1.70
C TYR A 29 -3.32 16.51 0.33
N HIS A 30 -3.45 15.26 -0.10
CA HIS A 30 -4.01 14.93 -1.40
C HIS A 30 -5.51 15.21 -1.49
N LEU A 31 -6.29 14.95 -0.43
CA LEU A 31 -7.71 15.28 -0.39
C LEU A 31 -7.97 16.79 -0.45
N ILE A 32 -7.21 17.58 0.32
CA ILE A 32 -7.31 19.05 0.28
C ILE A 32 -6.93 19.55 -1.11
N SER A 33 -5.81 19.06 -1.65
CA SER A 33 -5.31 19.47 -2.97
C SER A 33 -6.30 19.14 -4.08
N LEU A 34 -6.96 17.97 -4.01
CA LEU A 34 -8.03 17.58 -4.91
C LEU A 34 -9.22 18.54 -4.83
N LEU A 35 -9.73 18.82 -3.63
CA LEU A 35 -10.88 19.71 -3.44
C LEU A 35 -10.56 21.16 -3.81
N GLU A 36 -9.36 21.65 -3.52
CA GLU A 36 -8.90 22.96 -3.98
C GLU A 36 -8.86 23.03 -5.51
N LYS A 37 -8.44 21.95 -6.19
CA LYS A 37 -8.46 21.88 -7.64
C LYS A 37 -9.90 21.93 -8.18
N ILE A 38 -10.82 21.17 -7.58
CA ILE A 38 -12.25 21.19 -7.96
C ILE A 38 -12.83 22.59 -7.76
N ARG A 39 -12.60 23.19 -6.59
CA ARG A 39 -13.08 24.54 -6.23
C ARG A 39 -12.60 25.63 -7.20
N LYS A 40 -11.37 25.51 -7.71
CA LYS A 40 -10.77 26.46 -8.66
C LYS A 40 -11.13 26.16 -10.12
N THR A 41 -11.75 25.01 -10.40
CA THR A 41 -12.13 24.63 -11.76
C THR A 41 -13.51 25.22 -12.08
N PRO A 42 -13.65 26.04 -13.13
CA PRO A 42 -14.95 26.57 -13.55
C PRO A 42 -15.94 25.44 -13.83
N GLU A 43 -17.19 25.60 -13.39
CA GLU A 43 -18.29 24.65 -13.63
C GLU A 43 -18.03 23.21 -13.13
N ALA A 44 -17.08 23.04 -12.20
CA ALA A 44 -16.78 21.73 -11.66
C ALA A 44 -17.99 21.12 -10.95
N LYS A 45 -18.32 19.89 -11.31
CA LYS A 45 -19.36 19.13 -10.62
C LYS A 45 -18.85 18.69 -9.24
N PRO A 46 -19.72 18.61 -8.22
CA PRO A 46 -19.33 18.14 -6.90
C PRO A 46 -18.70 16.75 -6.93
N LEU A 47 -17.64 16.54 -6.14
CA LEU A 47 -17.01 15.24 -5.93
C LEU A 47 -17.99 14.26 -5.28
N LYS A 48 -18.24 13.12 -5.91
CA LYS A 48 -19.17 12.09 -5.41
C LYS A 48 -18.51 10.75 -5.11
N ALA A 49 -17.39 10.45 -5.75
CA ALA A 49 -16.69 9.18 -5.57
C ALA A 49 -15.18 9.37 -5.72
N ILE A 50 -14.42 8.52 -5.03
CA ILE A 50 -12.97 8.43 -5.12
C ILE A 50 -12.61 6.97 -5.34
N ILE A 51 -11.88 6.69 -6.42
CA ILE A 51 -11.31 5.37 -6.67
C ILE A 51 -10.01 5.24 -5.88
N LEU A 52 -9.93 4.21 -5.02
CA LEU A 52 -8.74 3.88 -4.24
C LEU A 52 -7.73 3.13 -5.12
N GLY A 53 -7.12 3.85 -6.07
CA GLY A 53 -6.32 3.29 -7.17
C GLY A 53 -4.99 2.62 -6.80
N CYS A 54 -4.69 2.46 -5.51
CA CYS A 54 -3.56 1.68 -5.03
C CYS A 54 -4.08 0.63 -4.05
N THR A 55 -3.62 -0.61 -4.17
CA THR A 55 -4.05 -1.76 -3.34
C THR A 55 -3.86 -1.55 -1.83
N HIS A 56 -3.07 -0.56 -1.41
CA HIS A 56 -2.86 -0.21 0.00
C HIS A 56 -3.92 0.74 0.56
N TYR A 57 -4.58 1.54 -0.30
CA TYR A 57 -5.52 2.57 0.14
C TYR A 57 -6.77 2.03 0.82
N PRO A 58 -7.32 0.85 0.46
CA PRO A 58 -8.44 0.25 1.19
C PRO A 58 -8.19 0.07 2.69
N PHE A 59 -6.94 -0.10 3.14
CA PHE A 59 -6.61 -0.21 4.57
C PHE A 59 -6.74 1.09 5.38
N TYR A 60 -7.01 2.20 4.69
CA TYR A 60 -7.12 3.56 5.25
C TYR A 60 -8.47 4.22 4.96
N THR A 61 -9.50 3.46 4.57
CA THR A 61 -10.85 3.97 4.26
C THR A 61 -11.43 4.85 5.37
N GLU A 62 -11.29 4.43 6.63
CA GLU A 62 -11.71 5.23 7.80
C GLU A 62 -10.99 6.58 7.86
N THR A 63 -9.69 6.61 7.55
CA THR A 63 -8.91 7.85 7.51
C THR A 63 -9.41 8.78 6.40
N PHE A 64 -9.71 8.25 5.21
CA PHE A 64 -10.32 9.00 4.13
C PHE A 64 -11.69 9.56 4.55
N GLN A 65 -12.59 8.71 5.06
CA GLN A 65 -13.94 9.10 5.47
C GLN A 65 -13.92 10.21 6.53
N HIS A 66 -13.13 10.03 7.58
CA HIS A 66 -12.99 11.02 8.65
C HIS A 66 -12.46 12.36 8.13
N LYS A 67 -11.48 12.35 7.21
CA LYS A 67 -10.98 13.59 6.61
C LYS A 67 -12.03 14.25 5.71
N LEU A 68 -12.75 13.48 4.90
CA LEU A 68 -13.80 14.01 4.02
C LEU A 68 -14.94 14.64 4.84
N ALA A 69 -15.38 14.00 5.92
CA ALA A 69 -16.37 14.57 6.83
C ALA A 69 -15.89 15.90 7.43
N LYS A 70 -14.63 15.95 7.91
CA LYS A 70 -14.03 17.21 8.38
C LYS A 70 -14.01 18.31 7.32
N LEU A 71 -13.75 17.97 6.06
CA LEU A 71 -13.72 18.94 4.97
C LEU A 71 -15.14 19.41 4.59
N TYR A 72 -16.13 18.53 4.64
CA TYR A 72 -17.54 18.87 4.40
C TYR A 72 -18.07 19.93 5.39
N ASP A 73 -17.63 19.85 6.65
CA ASP A 73 -18.01 20.78 7.72
C ASP A 73 -17.03 21.94 7.92
N TYR A 74 -15.94 22.00 7.14
CA TYR A 74 -14.94 23.04 7.28
C TYR A 74 -15.48 24.41 6.87
N GLN A 75 -15.38 25.36 7.79
CA GLN A 75 -15.80 26.75 7.60
C GLN A 75 -14.66 27.74 7.77
N GLU A 76 -14.68 28.79 6.97
CA GLU A 76 -13.92 30.02 7.23
C GLU A 76 -14.89 31.21 7.18
N ASN A 77 -14.80 32.10 8.18
CA ASN A 77 -15.69 33.26 8.30
C ASN A 77 -17.19 32.90 8.21
N GLY A 78 -17.58 31.77 8.80
CA GLY A 78 -18.96 31.26 8.83
C GLY A 78 -19.46 30.66 7.50
N LYS A 79 -18.59 30.48 6.50
CA LYS A 79 -18.94 29.91 5.19
C LYS A 79 -18.31 28.55 5.01
N TYR A 80 -19.09 27.57 4.57
CA TYR A 80 -18.59 26.25 4.21
C TYR A 80 -17.74 26.31 2.94
N ILE A 81 -16.46 25.96 3.06
CA ILE A 81 -15.49 26.15 1.98
C ILE A 81 -15.59 25.03 0.93
N TYR A 82 -15.73 23.78 1.37
CA TYR A 82 -15.71 22.63 0.47
C TYR A 82 -17.10 22.04 0.18
N ARG A 83 -18.07 22.25 1.06
CA ARG A 83 -19.43 21.69 0.95
C ARG A 83 -20.10 21.88 -0.43
N PRO A 84 -19.99 23.03 -1.12
CA PRO A 84 -20.59 23.19 -2.46
C PRO A 84 -19.94 22.32 -3.55
N PHE A 85 -18.73 21.81 -3.31
CA PHE A 85 -17.88 21.11 -4.28
C PHE A 85 -17.76 19.61 -4.01
N MET A 86 -18.50 19.08 -3.04
CA MET A 86 -18.50 17.66 -2.70
C MET A 86 -19.87 17.21 -2.20
N ALA A 87 -20.20 15.95 -2.43
CA ALA A 87 -21.34 15.31 -1.77
C ALA A 87 -21.05 15.12 -0.27
N GLU A 88 -22.11 15.07 0.53
CA GLU A 88 -22.02 14.74 1.96
C GLU A 88 -21.40 13.36 2.18
N ASN A 89 -21.85 12.39 1.39
CA ASN A 89 -21.31 11.04 1.37
C ASN A 89 -20.58 10.80 0.04
N ILE A 90 -19.25 10.73 0.11
CA ILE A 90 -18.40 10.33 -1.02
C ILE A 90 -18.19 8.82 -0.98
N GLU A 91 -18.46 8.17 -2.09
CA GLU A 91 -18.23 6.74 -2.27
C GLU A 91 -16.73 6.45 -2.45
N LEU A 92 -16.15 5.65 -1.55
CA LEU A 92 -14.78 5.16 -1.70
C LEU A 92 -14.82 3.80 -2.40
N VAL A 93 -14.32 3.75 -3.62
CA VAL A 93 -14.38 2.54 -4.46
C VAL A 93 -13.06 1.79 -4.35
N ASP A 94 -13.10 0.59 -3.79
CA ASP A 94 -12.00 -0.39 -3.86
C ASP A 94 -12.10 -1.17 -5.18
N PRO A 95 -11.14 -0.99 -6.12
CA PRO A 95 -11.14 -1.73 -7.38
C PRO A 95 -11.07 -3.26 -7.22
N ALA A 96 -10.46 -3.76 -6.13
CA ALA A 96 -10.19 -5.18 -5.94
C ALA A 96 -11.49 -6.02 -5.94
N ILE A 97 -12.59 -5.48 -5.44
CA ILE A 97 -13.89 -6.14 -5.42
C ILE A 97 -14.39 -6.40 -6.85
N ASN A 98 -14.29 -5.40 -7.72
CA ASN A 98 -14.73 -5.54 -9.10
C ASN A 98 -13.77 -6.42 -9.91
N THR A 99 -12.46 -6.32 -9.66
CA THR A 99 -11.47 -7.23 -10.24
C THR A 99 -11.75 -8.69 -9.85
N ALA A 100 -12.13 -8.97 -8.60
CA ALA A 100 -12.47 -10.32 -8.17
C ALA A 100 -13.74 -10.86 -8.86
N LYS A 101 -14.76 -10.03 -9.03
CA LYS A 101 -16.00 -10.38 -9.77
C LYS A 101 -15.70 -10.68 -11.24
N GLU A 102 -14.91 -9.83 -11.89
CA GLU A 102 -14.51 -10.00 -13.28
C GLU A 102 -13.68 -11.28 -13.46
N LEU A 103 -12.73 -11.54 -12.56
CA LEU A 103 -11.96 -12.78 -12.57
C LEU A 103 -12.87 -14.01 -12.40
N TYR A 104 -13.80 -13.98 -11.45
CA TYR A 104 -14.75 -15.07 -11.25
C TYR A 104 -15.58 -15.33 -12.51
N GLN A 105 -16.14 -14.28 -13.11
CA GLN A 105 -16.92 -14.39 -14.33
C GLN A 105 -16.08 -14.98 -15.47
N TYR A 106 -14.87 -14.47 -15.66
CA TYR A 106 -13.94 -14.97 -16.68
C TYR A 106 -13.63 -16.45 -16.49
N LEU A 107 -13.27 -16.87 -15.27
CA LEU A 107 -12.97 -18.28 -14.95
C LEU A 107 -14.20 -19.17 -15.17
N SER A 108 -15.40 -18.70 -14.84
CA SER A 108 -16.66 -19.42 -15.06
C SER A 108 -16.93 -19.62 -16.55
N GLU A 109 -16.86 -18.54 -17.34
CA GLU A 109 -17.15 -18.56 -18.79
C GLU A 109 -16.13 -19.40 -19.56
N THR A 110 -14.87 -19.36 -19.12
CA THR A 110 -13.76 -20.12 -19.73
C THR A 110 -13.59 -21.53 -19.16
N LYS A 111 -14.42 -21.93 -18.17
CA LYS A 111 -14.35 -23.23 -17.49
C LYS A 111 -12.97 -23.51 -16.86
N LEU A 112 -12.37 -22.50 -16.25
CA LEU A 112 -11.05 -22.55 -15.62
C LEU A 112 -11.08 -22.65 -14.09
N PHE A 113 -12.26 -22.86 -13.49
CA PHE A 113 -12.33 -23.14 -12.05
C PHE A 113 -11.61 -24.45 -11.71
N ASN A 114 -10.96 -24.44 -10.54
CA ASN A 114 -10.37 -25.62 -9.94
C ASN A 114 -11.02 -25.90 -8.58
N GLU A 115 -10.81 -27.12 -8.08
CA GLU A 115 -11.27 -27.55 -6.75
C GLU A 115 -10.12 -27.52 -5.73
N SER A 116 -9.11 -26.67 -5.97
CA SER A 116 -7.92 -26.62 -5.13
C SER A 116 -8.23 -26.08 -3.74
N ASP A 117 -7.65 -26.71 -2.73
CA ASP A 117 -7.72 -26.24 -1.35
C ASP A 117 -6.90 -24.95 -1.19
N LEU A 118 -7.58 -23.87 -0.78
CA LEU A 118 -6.94 -22.59 -0.47
C LEU A 118 -5.79 -22.75 0.55
N CYS A 119 -5.86 -23.70 1.49
CA CYS A 119 -4.80 -23.94 2.46
C CYS A 119 -3.48 -24.40 1.83
N LYS A 120 -3.49 -24.82 0.57
CA LYS A 120 -2.28 -25.17 -0.20
C LYS A 120 -1.66 -23.99 -0.94
N SER A 121 -2.17 -22.77 -0.72
CA SER A 121 -1.59 -21.55 -1.30
C SER A 121 -0.14 -21.36 -0.86
N GLU A 122 0.69 -20.85 -1.78
CA GLU A 122 2.11 -20.62 -1.56
C GLU A 122 2.42 -19.13 -1.64
N PHE A 123 3.30 -18.64 -0.76
CA PHE A 123 3.56 -17.21 -0.59
C PHE A 123 5.06 -16.91 -0.72
N TYR A 124 5.42 -16.10 -1.71
CA TYR A 124 6.81 -15.80 -2.04
C TYR A 124 7.06 -14.29 -2.08
N ILE A 125 8.27 -13.88 -1.68
CA ILE A 125 8.76 -12.51 -1.81
C ILE A 125 10.04 -12.48 -2.65
N SER A 126 10.25 -11.37 -3.36
CA SER A 126 11.50 -11.14 -4.09
C SER A 126 12.53 -10.47 -3.19
N VAL A 127 13.67 -11.13 -2.98
CA VAL A 127 14.81 -10.59 -2.23
C VAL A 127 15.99 -10.34 -3.17
N PRO A 128 16.88 -9.37 -2.88
CA PRO A 128 18.07 -9.17 -3.69
C PRO A 128 18.93 -10.43 -3.82
N ASN A 129 19.39 -10.73 -5.04
CA ASN A 129 20.23 -11.88 -5.30
C ASN A 129 21.70 -11.59 -4.95
N LYS A 130 22.07 -11.80 -3.68
CA LYS A 130 23.44 -11.56 -3.18
C LYS A 130 24.56 -12.32 -3.91
N GLN A 131 24.24 -13.31 -4.76
CA GLN A 131 25.21 -14.01 -5.60
C GLN A 131 25.56 -13.24 -6.89
N ASN A 132 24.76 -12.25 -7.27
CA ASN A 132 25.03 -11.39 -8.41
C ASN A 132 25.93 -10.24 -7.95
N SER A 133 27.21 -10.26 -8.33
CA SER A 133 28.20 -9.22 -7.95
C SER A 133 27.90 -7.84 -8.53
N GLY A 134 26.97 -7.75 -9.49
CA GLY A 134 26.55 -6.49 -10.11
C GLY A 134 25.34 -5.84 -9.45
N ILE A 135 24.91 -6.28 -8.26
CA ILE A 135 23.90 -5.57 -7.48
C ILE A 135 24.53 -4.61 -6.48
N GLU A 136 23.88 -3.48 -6.24
CA GLU A 136 24.28 -2.54 -5.20
C GLU A 136 23.23 -2.57 -4.09
N LEU A 137 23.71 -2.80 -2.87
CA LEU A 137 22.87 -2.90 -1.68
C LEU A 137 23.21 -1.81 -0.68
N ASP A 138 22.19 -1.37 0.07
CA ASP A 138 22.36 -0.53 1.25
C ASP A 138 22.79 -1.35 2.48
N SER A 139 23.01 -0.67 3.60
CA SER A 139 23.40 -1.30 4.88
C SER A 139 22.35 -2.28 5.44
N PHE A 140 21.11 -2.20 4.95
CA PHE A 140 20.01 -3.08 5.34
C PHE A 140 19.83 -4.24 4.35
N GLY A 141 20.68 -4.34 3.33
CA GLY A 141 20.63 -5.39 2.33
C GLY A 141 19.53 -5.21 1.28
N ASN A 142 18.91 -4.02 1.18
CA ASN A 142 17.99 -3.67 0.10
C ASN A 142 18.75 -3.10 -1.10
N PHE A 143 18.15 -3.07 -2.28
CA PHE A 143 18.73 -2.33 -3.39
C PHE A 143 18.86 -0.84 -3.05
N THR A 144 20.00 -0.25 -3.39
CA THR A 144 20.15 1.21 -3.34
C THR A 144 19.13 1.86 -4.30
N TYR A 145 18.75 3.10 -4.01
CA TYR A 145 17.81 3.85 -4.85
C TYR A 145 18.32 3.95 -6.29
N ASP A 146 19.58 4.37 -6.45
CA ASP A 146 20.24 4.54 -7.74
C ASP A 146 20.29 3.23 -8.52
N TYR A 147 20.58 2.12 -7.85
CA TYR A 147 20.55 0.82 -8.49
C TYR A 147 19.13 0.40 -8.91
N LYS A 148 18.14 0.55 -8.03
CA LYS A 148 16.77 0.11 -8.31
C LYS A 148 16.18 0.82 -9.53
N TYR A 149 16.43 2.12 -9.68
CA TYR A 149 15.85 2.98 -10.71
C TYR A 149 16.80 3.35 -11.85
N GLY A 150 18.11 3.10 -11.73
CA GLY A 150 19.13 3.38 -12.76
C GLY A 150 19.46 2.22 -13.69
N ARG A 151 18.77 1.07 -13.55
CA ARG A 151 19.00 -0.12 -14.39
C ARG A 151 18.70 0.15 -15.87
N LYS A 152 19.55 -0.39 -16.74
CA LYS A 152 19.36 -0.35 -18.18
C LYS A 152 18.45 -1.50 -18.64
N ALA A 153 17.41 -1.18 -19.40
CA ALA A 153 16.56 -2.17 -20.04
C ALA A 153 17.40 -3.10 -20.95
N GLY A 154 17.00 -4.37 -21.04
CA GLY A 154 17.67 -5.38 -21.88
C GLY A 154 18.90 -6.04 -21.25
N GLN A 155 19.35 -5.60 -20.07
CA GLN A 155 20.36 -6.37 -19.33
C GLN A 155 19.75 -7.66 -18.76
N THR A 156 20.31 -8.78 -19.19
CA THR A 156 19.89 -10.10 -18.68
C THR A 156 20.73 -10.42 -17.45
N ALA A 157 20.16 -10.23 -16.27
CA ALA A 157 20.73 -10.74 -15.02
C ALA A 157 19.64 -11.11 -14.02
N GLN A 158 19.92 -12.12 -13.19
CA GLN A 158 19.03 -12.49 -12.09
C GLN A 158 19.27 -11.55 -10.91
N TYR A 159 18.61 -10.40 -10.89
CA TYR A 159 18.76 -9.40 -9.83
C TYR A 159 18.14 -9.82 -8.50
N VAL A 160 17.08 -10.62 -8.55
CA VAL A 160 16.31 -11.05 -7.38
C VAL A 160 16.16 -12.56 -7.34
N LYS A 161 16.00 -13.10 -6.13
CA LYS A 161 15.51 -14.45 -5.89
C LYS A 161 14.08 -14.39 -5.36
N ARG A 162 13.23 -15.32 -5.78
CA ARG A 162 11.89 -15.50 -5.23
C ARG A 162 12.00 -16.58 -4.16
N VAL A 163 11.79 -16.20 -2.91
CA VAL A 163 11.94 -17.08 -1.74
C VAL A 163 10.64 -17.11 -0.96
N PRO A 164 10.31 -18.21 -0.25
CA PRO A 164 9.18 -18.23 0.67
C PRO A 164 9.23 -17.04 1.62
N ILE A 165 8.08 -16.41 1.86
CA ILE A 165 7.97 -15.36 2.87
C ILE A 165 8.28 -15.97 4.24
N SER A 166 9.09 -15.29 5.07
CA SER A 166 9.58 -15.80 6.36
C SER A 166 10.11 -14.64 7.22
N ARG A 167 10.34 -14.88 8.52
CA ARG A 167 10.92 -13.86 9.43
C ARG A 167 12.28 -13.34 9.00
N GLU A 168 13.02 -14.13 8.22
CA GLU A 168 14.33 -13.73 7.67
C GLU A 168 14.24 -12.65 6.58
N ASN A 169 13.09 -12.49 5.93
CA ASN A 169 12.95 -11.63 4.75
C ASN A 169 11.84 -10.57 4.86
N ILE A 170 11.11 -10.53 5.96
CA ILE A 170 10.19 -9.43 6.29
C ILE A 170 10.42 -8.97 7.73
N SER A 171 10.29 -7.67 7.97
CA SER A 171 10.49 -7.10 9.31
C SER A 171 9.30 -7.37 10.23
N ASP A 172 9.53 -7.34 11.55
CA ASP A 172 8.49 -7.51 12.56
C ASP A 172 7.30 -6.56 12.37
N GLY A 173 7.55 -5.31 11.98
CA GLY A 173 6.48 -4.35 11.68
C GLY A 173 5.64 -4.71 10.46
N VAL A 174 6.20 -5.46 9.49
CA VAL A 174 5.42 -6.02 8.37
C VAL A 174 4.61 -7.23 8.83
N ILE A 175 5.21 -8.10 9.65
CA ILE A 175 4.53 -9.27 10.25
C ILE A 175 3.30 -8.82 11.05
N GLU A 176 3.49 -7.87 11.97
CA GLU A 176 2.42 -7.30 12.78
C GLU A 176 1.31 -6.73 11.89
N ARG A 177 1.68 -5.91 10.89
CA ARG A 177 0.71 -5.32 9.97
C ARG A 177 -0.09 -6.36 9.20
N LEU A 178 0.55 -7.41 8.68
CA LEU A 178 -0.12 -8.49 7.95
C LEU A 178 -1.09 -9.23 8.87
N SER A 179 -0.66 -9.55 10.10
CA SER A 179 -1.50 -10.25 11.08
C SER A 179 -2.77 -9.47 11.43
N VAL A 180 -2.69 -8.13 11.48
CA VAL A 180 -3.82 -7.26 11.81
C VAL A 180 -4.70 -6.95 10.60
N LYS A 181 -4.08 -6.62 9.45
CA LYS A 181 -4.82 -6.10 8.28
C LYS A 181 -5.35 -7.19 7.36
N VAL A 182 -4.73 -8.36 7.32
CA VAL A 182 -5.12 -9.50 6.45
C VAL A 182 -5.00 -10.84 7.20
N PRO A 183 -5.68 -11.01 8.36
CA PRO A 183 -5.46 -12.15 9.26
C PRO A 183 -5.62 -13.51 8.60
N LEU A 184 -6.63 -13.68 7.73
CA LEU A 184 -6.84 -14.94 7.00
C LEU A 184 -5.64 -15.29 6.11
N ILE A 185 -5.12 -14.31 5.36
CA ILE A 185 -3.96 -14.51 4.48
C ILE A 185 -2.71 -14.75 5.32
N PHE A 186 -2.56 -14.06 6.44
CA PHE A 186 -1.45 -14.26 7.35
C PHE A 186 -1.41 -15.70 7.91
N GLU A 187 -2.56 -16.26 8.31
CA GLU A 187 -2.64 -17.66 8.73
C GLU A 187 -2.32 -18.65 7.58
N MET A 188 -2.68 -18.32 6.34
CA MET A 188 -2.29 -19.13 5.18
C MET A 188 -0.77 -19.05 4.92
N MET A 189 -0.15 -17.88 5.12
CA MET A 189 1.31 -17.73 5.04
C MET A 189 2.02 -18.60 6.10
N LYS A 190 1.49 -18.64 7.33
CA LYS A 190 2.00 -19.51 8.39
C LYS A 190 1.87 -20.98 8.00
N LYS A 191 0.68 -21.44 7.59
CA LYS A 191 0.49 -22.81 7.11
C LYS A 191 1.46 -23.17 5.99
N PHE A 192 1.70 -22.26 5.05
CA PHE A 192 2.69 -22.47 4.00
C PHE A 192 4.11 -22.70 4.56
N ASN A 193 4.54 -21.95 5.58
CA ASN A 193 5.85 -22.15 6.22
C ASN A 193 5.95 -23.46 7.03
N TRP A 194 4.87 -23.86 7.69
CA TRP A 194 4.87 -24.98 8.63
C TRP A 194 4.57 -26.33 7.98
N ASP A 195 3.67 -26.37 6.99
CA ASP A 195 3.07 -27.61 6.51
C ASP A 195 3.48 -27.98 5.07
N ASN A 196 4.16 -27.10 4.33
CA ASN A 196 4.53 -27.33 2.93
C ASN A 196 5.99 -27.80 2.80
N SER A 197 6.22 -28.92 2.12
CA SER A 197 7.57 -29.48 1.95
C SER A 197 8.55 -28.56 1.22
N LYS A 198 8.04 -27.57 0.48
CA LYS A 198 8.88 -26.53 -0.17
C LYS A 198 9.53 -25.57 0.83
N THR A 199 9.13 -25.60 2.10
CA THR A 199 9.69 -24.75 3.16
C THR A 199 10.40 -25.54 4.26
N ASP A 200 10.65 -26.84 4.07
CA ASP A 200 11.35 -27.70 5.04
C ASP A 200 12.77 -27.25 5.35
N PHE A 201 13.37 -26.43 4.47
CA PHE A 201 14.69 -25.84 4.69
C PHE A 201 14.68 -24.65 5.67
N LEU A 202 13.50 -24.08 5.98
CA LEU A 202 13.37 -23.01 6.97
C LEU A 202 13.48 -23.60 8.38
N LYS A 203 14.29 -22.98 9.23
CA LYS A 203 14.35 -23.32 10.65
C LYS A 203 13.11 -22.83 11.37
N GLU A 204 12.81 -23.38 12.55
CA GLU A 204 11.61 -23.02 13.32
C GLU A 204 11.56 -21.52 13.64
N GLU A 205 12.68 -20.92 14.00
CA GLU A 205 12.79 -19.48 14.29
C GLU A 205 12.61 -18.57 13.06
N GLU A 206 12.76 -19.12 11.85
CA GLU A 206 12.61 -18.40 10.59
C GLU A 206 11.15 -18.41 10.11
N LYS A 207 10.33 -19.36 10.58
CA LYS A 207 8.92 -19.51 10.19
C LYS A 207 8.02 -18.46 10.85
N LEU A 208 6.97 -18.04 10.15
CA LEU A 208 5.98 -17.07 10.65
C LEU A 208 5.12 -17.61 11.81
#